data_AF-A0A9C9F6U9-F1
#
_entry.id   AF-A0A9C9F6U9-F1
#
_cell.length_a   1.000
_cell.length_b   1.000
_cell.length_c   1.000
_cell.angle_alpha   90.00
_cell.angle_beta   90.00
_cell.angle_gamma   90.00
#
_symmetry.space_group_name_H-M   'P 1'
#
loop_
_entity.id
_entity.type
_entity.pdbx_description
1 polymer ?
#
loop_
_entity_poly.entity_id
_entity_poly.type
_entity_poly.pdbx_seq_one_letter_code
_entity_poly.pdbx_strand_id
1 'polypeptide(L)'
;MFDLIRLAIVFVLILFLLRWKWNVGYVLLTGSGALAVLYLMKPSSLFLVVKNALTAGITIKLLIALTFIRIFEFILRDKAILAKMMESMKGLFRN
;
A
#
# COMPACT_ATOMS: atom_id res chain seq x y z
N MET A 1 27.44 8.85 8.28
CA MET A 1 27.67 7.61 7.50
C MET A 1 26.96 6.40 8.11
N PHE A 2 26.86 6.28 9.44
CA PHE A 2 26.15 5.18 10.09
C PHE A 2 24.65 5.14 9.74
N ASP A 3 24.02 6.30 9.50
CA ASP A 3 22.64 6.40 9.01
C ASP A 3 22.44 5.74 7.65
N LEU A 4 23.37 5.95 6.71
CA LEU A 4 23.31 5.34 5.38
C LEU A 4 23.36 3.81 5.46
N ILE A 5 24.15 3.27 6.39
CA ILE A 5 24.23 1.82 6.62
C ILE A 5 22.91 1.29 7.17
N ARG A 6 22.33 1.94 8.20
CA ARG A 6 21.02 1.55 8.76
C ARG A 6 19.92 1.60 7.71
N LEU A 7 19.91 2.64 6.88
CA LEU A 7 18.93 2.82 5.81
C LEU A 7 19.12 1.79 4.70
N ALA A 8 20.35 1.47 4.31
CA ALA A 8 20.67 0.41 3.36
C ALA A 8 20.23 -0.98 3.88
N ILE A 9 20.42 -1.28 5.16
CA ILE A 9 19.98 -2.54 5.77
C ILE A 9 18.46 -2.68 5.67
N VAL A 10 17.70 -1.64 6.04
CA VAL A 10 16.24 -1.68 5.94
C VAL A 10 15.79 -1.77 4.48
N PHE A 11 16.46 -1.06 3.58
CA PHE A 11 16.12 -1.11 2.17
C PHE A 11 16.31 -2.51 1.58
N VAL A 12 17.43 -3.17 1.90
CA VAL A 12 17.68 -4.57 1.52
C VAL A 12 16.61 -5.49 2.13
N LEU A 13 16.23 -5.26 3.39
CA LEU A 13 15.15 -6.00 4.04
C LEU A 13 13.81 -5.83 3.30
N ILE A 14 13.42 -4.60 2.94
CA ILE A 14 12.21 -4.33 2.16
C ILE A 14 12.25 -5.05 0.81
N LEU A 15 13.37 -4.96 0.07
CA LEU A 15 13.52 -5.64 -1.22
C LEU A 15 13.44 -7.17 -1.08
N PHE A 16 14.04 -7.72 -0.02
CA PHE A 16 13.97 -9.15 0.26
C PHE A 16 12.53 -9.61 0.54
N LEU A 17 11.79 -8.87 1.36
CA LEU A 17 10.39 -9.17 1.66
C LEU A 17 9.48 -9.01 0.43
N LEU A 18 9.71 -8.00 -0.42
CA LEU A 18 8.98 -7.83 -1.68
C LEU A 18 9.25 -8.99 -2.65
N ARG A 19 10.49 -9.45 -2.75
CA ARG A 19 10.85 -10.62 -3.57
C ARG A 19 10.10 -11.87 -3.12
N TRP A 20 9.75 -11.95 -1.84
CA TRP A 20 8.99 -13.06 -1.28
C TRP A 20 7.47 -13.00 -1.58
N LYS A 21 7.02 -12.03 -2.39
CA LYS A 21 5.60 -11.81 -2.75
C LYS A 21 4.68 -11.56 -1.55
N TRP A 22 5.21 -11.02 -0.46
CA TRP A 22 4.39 -10.58 0.66
C TRP A 22 3.54 -9.36 0.27
N ASN A 23 2.38 -9.18 0.91
CA ASN A 23 1.55 -7.99 0.65
C ASN A 23 2.36 -6.73 0.98
N VAL A 24 2.38 -5.79 0.04
CA VAL A 24 3.17 -4.55 0.13
C VAL A 24 2.94 -3.81 1.46
N GLY A 25 1.70 -3.82 1.97
CA GLY A 25 1.37 -3.22 3.27
C GLY A 25 2.14 -3.83 4.44
N TYR A 26 2.22 -5.16 4.54
CA TYR A 26 3.00 -5.82 5.60
C TYR A 26 4.50 -5.59 5.45
N VAL A 27 4.99 -5.53 4.20
CA VAL A 27 6.41 -5.23 3.94
C VAL A 27 6.78 -3.82 4.40
N LEU A 28 5.93 -2.83 4.12
CA LEU A 28 6.18 -1.46 4.58
C LEU A 28 6.03 -1.31 6.09
N LEU A 29 5.11 -2.03 6.72
CA LEU A 29 4.93 -2.03 8.18
C LEU A 29 6.14 -2.64 8.88
N THR A 30 6.66 -3.75 8.39
CA THR A 30 7.88 -4.37 8.92
C THR A 30 9.12 -3.51 8.68
N GLY A 31 9.27 -2.90 7.50
CA GLY A 31 10.37 -1.98 7.22
C GLY A 31 10.36 -0.72 8.10
N SER A 32 9.19 -0.11 8.32
CA SER A 32 9.05 1.03 9.25
C SER A 32 9.28 0.63 10.71
N GLY A 33 8.83 -0.57 11.12
CA GLY A 33 9.17 -1.15 12.42
C GLY A 33 10.66 -1.41 12.60
N ALA A 34 11.34 -1.93 11.57
CA ALA A 34 12.78 -2.13 11.60
C ALA A 34 13.54 -0.80 11.74
N LEU A 35 13.10 0.27 11.06
CA LEU A 35 13.64 1.62 11.26
C LEU A 35 13.43 2.11 12.69
N ALA A 36 12.22 1.95 13.23
CA ALA A 36 11.91 2.35 14.60
C ALA A 36 12.86 1.70 15.62
N VAL A 37 13.16 0.41 15.43
CA VAL A 37 14.10 -0.35 16.27
C VAL A 37 15.55 0.10 16.04
N LEU A 38 16.01 0.18 14.78
CA LEU A 38 17.40 0.55 14.46
C LEU A 38 17.76 1.98 14.88
N TYR A 39 16.78 2.88 14.92
CA TYR A 39 16.96 4.27 15.38
C TYR A 39 16.65 4.48 16.86
N LEU A 40 16.26 3.43 17.60
CA LEU A 40 15.82 3.52 19.01
C LEU A 40 14.84 4.68 19.21
N MET A 41 13.81 4.75 18.37
CA MET A 41 12.83 5.82 18.46
C MET A 41 12.08 5.76 19.79
N LYS A 42 11.91 6.93 20.43
CA LYS A 42 11.15 7.02 21.69
C LYS A 42 9.69 6.58 21.45
N PRO A 43 9.07 5.81 22.37
CA PRO A 43 7.68 5.36 22.21
C PRO A 43 6.69 6.50 21.94
N SER A 44 6.89 7.66 22.58
CA SER A 44 6.09 8.87 22.36
C SER A 44 6.18 9.40 20.92
N SER A 45 7.37 9.36 20.33
CA SER A 45 7.59 9.79 18.94
C SER A 45 6.97 8.81 17.93
N LEU A 46 6.98 7.51 18.24
CA LEU A 46 6.33 6.50 17.39
C LEU A 46 4.82 6.69 17.34
N PHE A 47 4.18 6.91 18.50
CA PHE A 47 2.74 7.16 18.53
C PHE A 47 2.37 8.44 17.77
N LEU A 48 3.19 9.49 17.88
CA LEU A 48 2.99 10.72 17.13
C LEU A 48 3.11 10.52 15.62
N VAL A 49 4.12 9.77 15.15
CA VAL A 49 4.31 9.46 13.73
C VAL A 49 3.14 8.63 13.19
N VAL A 50 2.70 7.60 13.92
CA VAL A 50 1.54 6.78 13.53
C VAL A 50 0.27 7.63 13.46
N LYS A 51 0.02 8.45 14.48
CA LYS A 51 -1.13 9.36 14.50
C LYS A 51 -1.08 10.30 13.29
N ASN A 52 0.05 10.95 13.05
CA ASN A 52 0.23 11.88 11.93
C ASN A 52 0.06 11.20 10.57
N ALA A 53 0.57 9.96 10.42
CA ALA A 53 0.44 9.20 9.19
C ALA A 53 -1.02 8.83 8.90
N LEU A 54 -1.79 8.45 9.93
CA LEU A 54 -3.21 8.11 9.82
C LEU A 54 -4.09 9.34 9.61
N THR A 55 -3.78 10.46 10.25
CA THR A 55 -4.53 11.72 10.11
C THR A 55 -4.03 12.61 8.98
N ALA A 56 -3.02 12.18 8.23
CA ALA A 56 -2.53 12.93 7.08
C ALA A 56 -3.66 13.05 6.05
N GLY A 57 -3.92 14.28 5.60
CA GLY A 57 -5.00 14.55 4.64
C GLY A 57 -4.88 13.74 3.36
N ILE A 58 -3.66 13.39 2.93
CA ILE A 58 -3.43 12.55 1.76
C ILE A 58 -3.79 11.08 2.02
N THR A 59 -3.47 10.55 3.21
CA THR A 59 -3.81 9.17 3.61
C THR A 59 -5.32 8.99 3.64
N ILE A 60 -6.04 9.93 4.26
CA ILE A 60 -7.51 9.89 4.33
C ILE A 60 -8.12 9.95 2.93
N LYS A 61 -7.66 10.88 2.08
CA LYS A 61 -8.14 11.01 0.70
C LYS A 61 -7.95 9.72 -0.09
N LEU A 62 -6.75 9.13 -0.03
CA LEU A 62 -6.45 7.88 -0.73
C LEU A 62 -7.24 6.71 -0.18
N LEU A 63 -7.38 6.60 1.14
CA LEU A 63 -8.16 5.54 1.79
C LEU A 63 -9.63 5.58 1.34
N ILE A 64 -10.24 6.76 1.36
CA ILE A 64 -11.63 6.95 0.88
C ILE A 64 -11.72 6.63 -0.62
N ALA A 65 -10.82 7.18 -1.43
CA ALA A 65 -10.83 6.96 -2.88
C ALA A 65 -10.69 5.47 -3.24
N LEU A 66 -9.71 4.76 -2.67
CA LEU A 66 -9.55 3.33 -2.89
C LEU A 66 -10.74 2.52 -2.40
N THR A 67 -11.32 2.90 -1.26
CA THR A 67 -12.52 2.22 -0.74
C THR A 67 -13.70 2.38 -1.69
N PHE A 68 -13.94 3.59 -2.21
CA PHE A 68 -15.00 3.83 -3.19
C PHE A 68 -14.73 3.12 -4.52
N ILE A 69 -13.50 3.13 -5.02
CA ILE A 69 -13.12 2.36 -6.21
C ILE A 69 -13.44 0.88 -6.01
N ARG A 70 -13.10 0.31 -4.85
CA ARG A 70 -13.41 -1.10 -4.53
C ARG A 70 -14.90 -1.37 -4.45
N ILE A 71 -15.68 -0.50 -3.81
CA ILE A 71 -17.14 -0.64 -3.72
C ILE A 71 -17.74 -0.59 -5.13
N PHE A 72 -17.30 0.36 -5.96
CA PHE A 72 -17.76 0.49 -7.33
C PHE A 72 -17.39 -0.74 -8.18
N GLU A 73 -16.14 -1.21 -8.08
CA GLU A 73 -15.69 -2.45 -8.73
C GLU A 73 -16.57 -3.64 -8.32
N PHE A 74 -16.85 -3.78 -7.03
CA PHE A 74 -17.70 -4.85 -6.51
C PHE A 74 -19.11 -4.82 -7.12
N ILE A 75 -19.74 -3.65 -7.19
CA ILE A 75 -21.07 -3.47 -7.80
C ILE A 75 -21.04 -3.82 -9.29
N LEU A 76 -20.00 -3.38 -10.03
CA LEU A 76 -19.88 -3.69 -11.45
C LEU A 76 -19.66 -5.18 -11.72
N ARG A 77 -18.95 -5.88 -10.83
CA ARG A 77 -18.76 -7.34 -10.89
C ARG A 77 -20.05 -8.09 -10.59
N ASP A 78 -20.77 -7.68 -9.54
CA ASP A 78 -22.06 -8.27 -9.12
C ASP A 78 -23.11 -8.22 -10.24
N LYS A 79 -23.18 -7.09 -10.95
CA LYS A 79 -24.13 -6.89 -12.05
C LYS A 79 -23.64 -7.45 -13.40
N ALA A 80 -22.53 -8.18 -13.43
CA ALA A 80 -21.87 -8.68 -14.64
C ALA A 80 -21.60 -7.59 -15.72
N ILE A 81 -21.61 -6.30 -15.32
CA ILE A 81 -21.45 -5.16 -16.24
C ILE A 81 -20.03 -5.18 -16.82
N LEU A 82 -19.03 -5.49 -15.99
CA LEU A 82 -17.65 -5.63 -16.44
C LEU A 82 -17.49 -6.70 -17.52
N ALA A 83 -18.19 -7.83 -17.40
CA ALA A 83 -18.16 -8.89 -18.42
C ALA A 83 -18.80 -8.41 -19.73
N LYS A 84 -19.95 -7.75 -19.64
CA LYS A 84 -20.68 -7.21 -20.80
C LYS A 84 -19.90 -6.10 -21.54
N MET A 85 -19.20 -5.23 -20.81
CA MET A 85 -18.32 -4.21 -21.40
C MET A 85 -17.17 -4.87 -22.18
N MET A 86 -16.58 -5.93 -21.62
CA MET A 86 -15.47 -6.65 -22.25
C MET A 86 -15.92 -7.42 -23.50
N GLU A 87 -17.12 -8.00 -23.48
CA GLU A 87 -17.74 -8.65 -24.64
C GLU A 87 -18.05 -7.63 -25.76
N SER A 88 -18.60 -6.48 -25.39
CA SER A 88 -18.90 -5.40 -26.34
C SER A 88 -17.62 -4.85 -26.99
N MET A 89 -16.54 -4.67 -26.22
CA MET A 89 -15.23 -4.29 -26.78
C MET A 89 -14.66 -5.37 -27.72
N LYS A 90 -14.79 -6.65 -27.38
CA LYS A 90 -14.39 -7.75 -28.28
C LYS A 90 -15.19 -7.74 -29.57
N GLY A 91 -16.48 -7.43 -29.52
CA GLY A 91 -17.34 -7.28 -30.70
C GLY A 91 -16.88 -6.15 -31.62
N LEU A 92 -16.38 -5.04 -31.06
CA LEU A 92 -15.84 -3.92 -31.84
C LEU A 92 -14.51 -4.24 -32.53
N PHE A 93 -13.68 -5.10 -31.94
CA PHE A 93 -12.36 -5.49 -32.46
C PHE A 93 -12.37 -6.74 -33.35
N ARG A 94 -13.47 -7.50 -33.38
CA ARG A 94 -13.59 -8.75 -34.16
C ARG A 94 -14.36 -8.59 -35.46
N ASN A 95 -14.85 -7.37 -35.74
CA ASN A 95 -15.16 -6.86 -37.07
C ASN A 95 -14.09 -5.87 -37.50
#